data_AF-A0A2E1I3S8-F1
#
_entry.id   AF-A0A2E1I3S8-F1
#
_cell.length_a   1.000
_cell.length_b   1.000
_cell.length_c   1.000
_cell.angle_alpha   90.00
_cell.angle_beta   90.00
_cell.angle_gamma   90.00
#
_symmetry.space_group_name_H-M   'P 1'
#
loop_
_entity.id
_entity.type
_entity.pdbx_description
1 polymer ?
#
loop_
_entity_poly.entity_id
_entity_poly.type
_entity_poly.pdbx_seq_one_letter_code
_entity_poly.pdbx_strand_id
1 'polypeptide(L)'
;MKNCLFLYFIFSIFFGYSQSNEQSIDLISLRKSNNGSKPFRVLMTTISDQSLFQKKYNGTDMTLEFVLRHHFYTAIDLNADKNQLISMDGTKFILSSNNAKDITDESILLVSKMYFGKKEFKTFKNIIKKNEEF
;
A
#
# COMPACT_ATOMS: atom_id res chain seq x y z
N MET A 1 2.51 -39.67 50.06
CA MET A 1 1.44 -40.19 49.18
C MET A 1 0.99 -39.09 48.24
N LYS A 2 1.02 -39.38 46.94
CA LYS A 2 0.23 -38.80 45.83
C LYS A 2 0.33 -37.29 45.52
N ASN A 3 1.17 -37.03 44.51
CA ASN A 3 0.99 -36.16 43.35
C ASN A 3 -0.34 -35.40 43.19
N CYS A 4 -0.24 -34.11 42.84
CA CYS A 4 -1.04 -33.44 41.81
C CYS A 4 -0.31 -32.12 41.46
N LEU A 5 0.56 -32.10 40.44
CA LEU A 5 0.24 -31.63 39.08
C LEU A 5 -0.96 -30.68 39.01
N PHE A 6 -0.74 -29.44 38.56
CA PHE A 6 -1.37 -28.91 37.35
C PHE A 6 -0.66 -27.61 36.93
N LEU A 7 0.03 -27.71 35.80
CA LEU A 7 0.81 -26.67 35.15
C LEU A 7 -0.03 -26.22 33.95
N TYR A 8 -0.69 -25.06 34.04
CA TYR A 8 -1.40 -24.46 32.90
C TYR A 8 -1.05 -22.98 32.82
N PHE A 9 0.15 -22.67 32.34
CA PHE A 9 0.39 -21.38 31.72
C PHE A 9 -0.15 -21.50 30.30
N ILE A 10 -1.41 -21.06 30.13
CA ILE A 10 -2.07 -20.99 28.84
C ILE A 10 -1.36 -19.87 28.07
N PHE A 11 -0.28 -20.23 27.37
CA PHE A 11 0.26 -19.38 26.33
C PHE A 11 -0.78 -19.41 25.21
N SER A 12 -1.77 -18.53 25.30
CA SER A 12 -2.72 -18.27 24.23
C SER A 12 -1.91 -17.75 23.05
N ILE A 13 -1.43 -18.68 22.23
CA ILE A 13 -0.91 -18.37 20.91
C ILE A 13 -2.11 -17.84 20.15
N PHE A 14 -2.32 -16.53 20.18
CA PHE A 14 -3.05 -15.84 19.13
C PHE A 14 -2.18 -15.92 17.87
N PHE A 15 -2.14 -17.11 17.26
CA PHE A 15 -1.93 -17.21 15.83
C PHE A 15 -3.17 -16.56 15.22
N GLY A 16 -3.08 -15.24 15.01
CA GLY A 16 -3.91 -14.58 14.04
C GLY A 16 -3.59 -15.20 12.69
N TYR A 17 -4.29 -16.28 12.36
CA TYR A 17 -4.41 -16.73 10.98
C TYR A 17 -4.99 -15.54 10.22
N SER A 18 -4.10 -14.79 9.55
CA SER A 18 -4.55 -13.90 8.49
C SER A 18 -5.09 -14.80 7.40
N GLN A 19 -6.41 -14.99 7.44
CA GLN A 19 -7.18 -15.55 6.35
C GLN A 19 -6.89 -14.66 5.14
N SER A 20 -6.00 -15.13 4.26
CA SER A 20 -5.85 -14.56 2.94
C SER A 20 -7.14 -14.92 2.19
N ASN A 21 -8.18 -14.11 2.37
CA ASN A 21 -9.15 -13.97 1.30
C ASN A 21 -8.32 -13.65 0.07
N GLU A 22 -8.40 -14.51 -0.93
CA GLU A 22 -7.95 -14.21 -2.28
C GLU A 22 -8.90 -13.15 -2.83
N GLN A 23 -8.83 -11.95 -2.25
CA GLN A 23 -9.56 -10.79 -2.68
C GLN A 23 -8.95 -10.42 -4.03
N SER A 24 -9.76 -10.48 -5.08
CA SER A 24 -9.37 -10.05 -6.41
C SER A 24 -9.08 -8.55 -6.34
N ILE A 25 -7.80 -8.18 -6.31
CA ILE A 25 -7.40 -6.77 -6.33
C ILE A 25 -7.66 -6.22 -7.73
N ASP A 26 -8.44 -5.14 -7.84
CA ASP A 26 -8.85 -4.56 -9.12
C ASP A 26 -7.68 -4.12 -9.98
N LEU A 27 -6.72 -3.42 -9.39
CA LEU A 27 -5.54 -2.90 -10.09
C LEU A 27 -4.26 -3.40 -9.45
N ILE A 28 -3.77 -4.53 -9.97
CA ILE A 28 -2.53 -5.14 -9.51
C ILE A 28 -1.33 -4.20 -9.72
N SER A 29 -0.36 -4.24 -8.80
CA SER A 29 0.90 -3.49 -8.91
C SER A 29 1.61 -3.82 -10.23
N LEU A 30 2.10 -2.81 -10.95
CA LEU A 30 2.81 -2.98 -12.22
C LEU A 30 4.26 -3.44 -12.03
N ARG A 31 4.79 -3.33 -10.81
CA ARG A 31 6.11 -3.83 -10.43
C ARG A 31 6.07 -4.57 -9.10
N LYS A 32 7.06 -5.42 -8.90
CA LYS A 32 7.31 -6.14 -7.65
C LYS A 32 8.60 -5.63 -7.01
N SER A 33 8.57 -5.46 -5.70
CA SER A 33 9.74 -5.23 -4.87
C SER A 33 10.39 -6.56 -4.51
N ASN A 34 11.72 -6.59 -4.49
CA ASN A 34 12.50 -7.77 -4.05
C ASN A 34 12.84 -7.69 -2.55
N ASN A 35 12.26 -6.74 -1.82
CA ASN A 35 12.73 -6.33 -0.50
C ASN A 35 11.87 -6.86 0.67
N GLY A 36 11.02 -7.87 0.47
CA GLY A 36 10.15 -8.39 1.53
C GLY A 36 9.36 -9.64 1.13
N SER A 37 8.62 -10.21 2.09
CA SER A 37 7.75 -11.38 1.89
C SER A 37 6.55 -11.08 0.99
N LYS A 38 6.00 -9.86 1.07
CA LYS A 38 5.05 -9.34 0.08
C LYS A 38 5.76 -8.36 -0.87
N PRO A 39 5.64 -8.56 -2.19
CA PRO A 39 6.35 -7.75 -3.17
C PRO A 39 5.69 -6.38 -3.46
N PHE A 40 4.53 -6.07 -2.88
CA PHE A 40 3.80 -4.83 -3.13
C PHE A 40 2.94 -4.43 -1.93
N ARG A 41 2.52 -3.16 -1.94
CA ARG A 41 1.55 -2.55 -1.02
C ARG A 41 0.15 -2.64 -1.61
N VAL A 42 -0.88 -2.50 -0.79
CA VAL A 42 -2.28 -2.40 -1.26
C VAL A 42 -2.88 -1.10 -0.76
N LEU A 43 -3.30 -0.24 -1.69
CA LEU A 43 -4.15 0.91 -1.41
C LEU A 43 -5.61 0.44 -1.51
N MET A 44 -6.29 0.33 -0.38
CA MET A 44 -7.74 0.17 -0.35
C MET A 44 -8.39 1.55 -0.39
N THR A 45 -9.40 1.74 -1.23
CA THR A 45 -10.10 3.02 -1.38
C THR A 45 -11.60 2.82 -1.52
N THR A 46 -12.37 3.74 -0.93
CA THR A 46 -13.82 3.83 -1.08
C THR A 46 -14.23 4.33 -2.47
N ILE A 47 -13.26 4.77 -3.29
CA ILE A 47 -13.51 5.16 -4.67
C ILE A 47 -13.80 3.90 -5.49
N SER A 48 -15.00 3.82 -6.06
CA SER A 48 -15.38 2.73 -6.96
C SER A 48 -15.07 3.05 -8.43
N ASP A 49 -15.10 4.33 -8.82
CA ASP A 49 -14.82 4.76 -10.19
C ASP A 49 -13.31 4.84 -10.46
N GLN A 50 -12.78 3.81 -11.13
CA GLN A 50 -11.38 3.73 -11.54
C GLN A 50 -10.93 4.94 -12.38
N SER A 51 -11.82 5.52 -13.21
CA SER A 51 -11.45 6.58 -14.15
C SER A 51 -10.90 7.82 -13.43
N LEU A 52 -11.24 8.01 -12.16
CA LEU A 52 -10.71 9.09 -11.31
C LEU A 52 -9.20 8.98 -11.09
N PHE A 53 -8.62 7.77 -11.17
CA PHE A 53 -7.17 7.56 -11.10
C PHE A 53 -6.46 7.71 -12.45
N GLN A 54 -7.18 7.90 -13.56
CA GLN A 54 -6.59 8.19 -14.88
C GLN A 54 -6.18 9.66 -15.06
N LYS A 55 -6.48 10.53 -14.08
CA LYS A 55 -6.04 11.92 -14.08
C LYS A 55 -4.51 12.01 -14.05
N LYS A 56 -3.97 13.07 -14.66
CA LYS A 56 -2.53 13.35 -14.69
C LYS A 56 -2.01 13.77 -13.31
N TYR A 57 -0.85 13.26 -12.92
CA TYR A 57 -0.20 13.58 -11.66
C TYR A 57 0.66 14.83 -11.80
N ASN A 58 0.32 15.90 -11.05
CA ASN A 58 1.13 17.13 -10.87
C ASN A 58 1.90 17.61 -12.11
N GLY A 59 1.19 17.87 -13.21
CA GLY A 59 1.78 18.41 -14.45
C GLY A 59 2.58 17.41 -15.27
N THR A 60 2.66 16.14 -14.86
CA THR A 60 3.31 15.07 -15.63
C THR A 60 2.31 14.35 -16.55
N ASP A 61 2.81 13.66 -17.57
CA ASP A 61 1.99 12.77 -18.40
C ASP A 61 1.63 11.43 -17.73
N MET A 62 2.08 11.18 -16.51
CA MET A 62 1.76 9.95 -15.78
C MET A 62 0.40 10.07 -15.10
N THR A 63 -0.39 8.99 -15.14
CA THR A 63 -1.67 8.93 -14.42
C THR A 63 -1.44 8.65 -12.93
N LEU A 64 -2.41 9.00 -12.07
CA LEU A 64 -2.34 8.71 -10.63
C LEU A 64 -2.14 7.21 -10.36
N GLU A 65 -2.89 6.34 -11.05
CA GLU A 65 -2.72 4.89 -10.91
C GLU A 65 -1.35 4.42 -11.39
N PHE A 66 -0.80 4.99 -12.47
CA PHE A 66 0.52 4.62 -12.97
C PHE A 66 1.60 4.98 -11.96
N VAL A 67 1.53 6.18 -11.37
CA VAL A 67 2.47 6.62 -10.33
C VAL A 67 2.48 5.62 -9.16
N LEU A 68 1.31 5.27 -8.62
CA LEU A 68 1.20 4.34 -7.49
C LEU A 68 1.69 2.92 -7.87
N ARG A 69 1.20 2.38 -8.98
CA ARG A 69 1.41 0.97 -9.35
C ARG A 69 2.81 0.71 -9.87
N HIS A 70 3.43 1.68 -10.55
CA HIS A 70 4.75 1.52 -11.13
C HIS A 70 5.86 2.02 -10.21
N HIS A 71 5.75 3.24 -9.68
CA HIS A 71 6.86 3.87 -8.94
C HIS A 71 6.85 3.53 -7.45
N PHE A 72 5.68 3.19 -6.89
CA PHE A 72 5.52 2.91 -5.46
C PHE A 72 5.04 1.49 -5.16
N TYR A 73 5.09 0.59 -6.14
CA TYR A 73 4.77 -0.83 -5.98
C TYR A 73 3.45 -1.06 -5.24
N THR A 74 2.43 -0.28 -5.58
CA THR A 74 1.16 -0.25 -4.85
C THR A 74 0.04 -0.70 -5.76
N ALA A 75 -0.59 -1.82 -5.41
CA ALA A 75 -1.85 -2.24 -6.02
C ALA A 75 -3.00 -1.37 -5.49
N ILE A 76 -4.09 -1.22 -6.24
CA ILE A 76 -5.27 -0.45 -5.85
C ILE A 76 -6.47 -1.40 -5.81
N ASP A 77 -7.12 -1.45 -4.66
CA ASP A 77 -8.33 -2.20 -4.36
C ASP A 77 -9.47 -1.18 -4.21
N LEU A 78 -10.37 -1.15 -5.21
CA LEU A 78 -11.43 -0.17 -5.33
C LEU A 78 -12.65 -0.62 -4.54
N ASN A 79 -13.58 0.31 -4.31
CA ASN A 79 -14.87 0.02 -3.66
C ASN A 79 -14.73 -0.69 -2.29
N ALA A 80 -13.67 -0.39 -1.55
CA ALA A 80 -13.42 -0.88 -0.21
C ALA A 80 -14.20 -0.07 0.85
N ASP A 81 -14.37 -0.64 2.04
CA ASP A 81 -15.10 0.02 3.14
C ASP A 81 -14.42 1.28 3.69
N LYS A 82 -13.11 1.45 3.45
CA LYS A 82 -12.32 2.57 3.96
C LYS A 82 -11.05 2.83 3.16
N ASN A 83 -10.59 4.08 3.21
CA ASN A 83 -9.32 4.50 2.64
C ASN A 83 -8.17 4.10 3.56
N GLN A 84 -7.34 3.16 3.14
CA GLN A 84 -6.15 2.75 3.88
C GLN A 84 -5.03 2.25 2.97
N LEU A 85 -3.79 2.50 3.36
CA LEU A 85 -2.61 1.90 2.75
C LEU A 85 -2.12 0.74 3.62
N ILE A 86 -2.00 -0.44 3.02
CA ILE A 86 -1.39 -1.62 3.63
C ILE A 86 0.05 -1.74 3.10
N SER A 87 1.04 -1.58 3.97
CA SER A 87 2.45 -1.71 3.62
C SER A 87 2.85 -3.17 3.33
N MET A 88 4.06 -3.35 2.79
CA MET A 88 4.61 -4.67 2.47
C MET A 88 4.75 -5.59 3.70
N ASP A 89 4.94 -5.02 4.89
CA ASP A 89 4.97 -5.77 6.16
C ASP A 89 3.58 -6.00 6.78
N GLY A 90 2.51 -5.51 6.13
CA GLY A 90 1.14 -5.66 6.59
C GLY A 90 0.63 -4.55 7.52
N THR A 91 1.47 -3.59 7.89
CA THR A 91 1.03 -2.41 8.67
C THR A 91 -0.04 -1.63 7.89
N LYS A 92 -1.09 -1.19 8.60
CA LYS A 92 -2.23 -0.48 8.00
C LYS A 92 -2.19 0.98 8.41
N PHE A 93 -2.29 1.87 7.43
CA PHE A 93 -2.33 3.32 7.63
C PHE A 93 -3.67 3.83 7.12
N ILE A 94 -4.49 4.39 8.01
CA ILE A 94 -5.77 5.02 7.63
C ILE A 94 -5.45 6.32 6.89
N LEU A 95 -6.10 6.52 5.75
CA LEU A 95 -6.00 7.75 4.97
C LEU A 95 -7.14 8.69 5.34
N SER A 96 -6.84 9.98 5.41
CA SER A 96 -7.81 11.04 5.68
C SER A 96 -8.46 11.59 4.41
N SER A 97 -7.79 11.42 3.27
CA SER A 97 -8.24 11.91 1.97
C SER A 97 -9.37 11.05 1.38
N ASN A 98 -10.23 11.66 0.55
CA ASN A 98 -11.40 11.01 -0.05
C ASN A 98 -11.48 11.09 -1.58
N ASN A 99 -10.62 11.90 -2.22
CA ASN A 99 -10.54 12.00 -3.67
C ASN A 99 -9.23 11.38 -4.18
N ALA A 100 -9.23 10.94 -5.43
CA ALA A 100 -8.12 10.16 -5.99
C ALA A 100 -6.77 10.88 -5.91
N LYS A 101 -6.72 12.18 -6.17
CA LYS A 101 -5.48 12.96 -6.15
C LYS A 101 -4.90 13.02 -4.75
N ASP A 102 -5.70 13.43 -3.77
CA ASP A 102 -5.22 13.59 -2.40
C ASP A 102 -4.89 12.23 -1.76
N ILE A 103 -5.65 11.18 -2.09
CA ILE A 103 -5.31 9.79 -1.71
C ILE A 103 -3.95 9.38 -2.29
N THR A 104 -3.67 9.72 -3.56
CA THR A 104 -2.37 9.45 -4.19
C THR A 104 -1.26 10.22 -3.47
N ASP A 105 -1.43 11.52 -3.21
CA ASP A 105 -0.43 12.36 -2.55
C ASP A 105 -0.15 11.87 -1.11
N GLU A 106 -1.19 11.58 -0.33
CA GLU A 106 -1.09 11.05 1.04
C GLU A 106 -0.40 9.67 1.06
N SER A 107 -0.74 8.79 0.12
CA SER A 107 -0.11 7.47 -0.02
C SER A 107 1.39 7.61 -0.33
N ILE A 108 1.76 8.47 -1.28
CA ILE A 108 3.16 8.73 -1.63
C ILE A 108 3.92 9.30 -0.43
N LEU A 109 3.30 10.23 0.31
CA LEU A 109 3.90 10.81 1.51
C LEU A 109 4.15 9.75 2.59
N LEU A 110 3.18 8.87 2.85
CA LEU A 110 3.34 7.76 3.78
C LEU A 110 4.46 6.82 3.34
N VAL A 111 4.46 6.40 2.07
CA VAL A 111 5.50 5.53 1.49
C VAL A 111 6.88 6.19 1.59
N SER A 112 7.00 7.50 1.36
CA SER A 112 8.28 8.23 1.43
C SER A 112 8.94 8.18 2.82
N LYS A 113 8.15 7.94 3.87
CA LYS A 113 8.60 7.81 5.26
C LYS A 113 8.98 6.37 5.62
N MET A 114 8.67 5.39 4.77
CA MET A 114 9.03 3.99 4.96
C MET A 114 10.47 3.72 4.51
N TYR A 115 11.10 2.68 5.10
CA TYR A 115 12.50 2.33 4.82
C TYR A 115 12.79 2.16 3.31
N PHE A 116 12.06 1.27 2.63
CA PHE A 116 12.21 1.08 1.18
C PHE A 116 11.61 2.24 0.37
N GLY A 117 10.47 2.76 0.81
CA GLY A 117 9.74 3.80 0.10
C GLY A 117 10.50 5.14 0.00
N LYS A 118 11.43 5.42 0.91
CA LYS A 118 12.34 6.58 0.80
C LYS A 118 13.18 6.54 -0.48
N LYS A 119 13.68 5.37 -0.89
CA LYS A 119 14.46 5.20 -2.12
C LYS A 119 13.56 5.32 -3.35
N GLU A 120 12.36 4.75 -3.30
CA GLU A 120 11.32 4.82 -4.34
C GLU A 120 10.97 6.29 -4.61
N PHE A 121 10.66 7.04 -3.55
CA PHE A 121 10.33 8.47 -3.62
C PHE A 121 11.48 9.32 -4.18
N LYS A 122 12.73 9.09 -3.73
CA LYS A 122 13.90 9.79 -4.26
C LYS A 122 14.06 9.55 -5.77
N THR A 123 13.86 8.30 -6.21
CA THR A 123 13.96 7.91 -7.61
C THR A 123 12.87 8.60 -8.44
N PHE A 124 11.63 8.57 -7.95
CA PHE A 124 10.50 9.24 -8.60
C PHE A 124 10.70 10.76 -8.72
N LYS A 125 11.16 11.44 -7.67
CA LYS A 125 11.46 12.88 -7.73
C LYS A 125 12.53 13.21 -8.77
N ASN A 126 13.53 12.36 -8.94
CA ASN A 126 14.56 12.57 -9.97
C ASN A 126 13.99 12.41 -11.39
N ILE A 127 12.99 11.55 -11.59
CA ILE A 127 12.31 11.39 -12.88
C ILE A 127 11.48 12.65 -13.19
N ILE A 128 10.68 13.13 -12.23
CA ILE A 128 9.85 14.32 -12.44
C ILE A 128 10.72 15.55 -12.77
N LYS A 129 11.80 15.78 -12.01
CA LYS A 129 12.70 16.91 -12.28
C LYS A 129 13.29 16.90 -13.69
N LYS A 130 13.69 15.73 -14.19
CA LYS A 130 14.20 15.60 -15.55
C LYS A 130 13.15 15.90 -16.62
N ASN A 131 11.88 15.62 -16.34
CA ASN A 131 10.80 15.90 -17.27
C ASN A 131 10.41 17.38 -17.29
N GLU A 132 10.79 18.17 -16.29
CA GLU A 132 10.58 19.63 -16.25
C GLU A 132 11.69 20.41 -17.00
N GLU A 133 12.79 19.75 -17.37
CA GLU A 133 13.95 20.34 -18.06
C GLU A 133 13.85 20.28 -19.61
N PHE A 134 12.74 19.74 -20.15
CA PHE A 134 12.44 19.66 -21.59
C PHE A 134 11.09 20.30 -21.90
#